data_AF-A0A950U117-F1
#
_entry.id   AF-A0A950U117-F1
#
_cell.length_a   1.000
_cell.length_b   1.000
_cell.length_c   1.000
_cell.angle_alpha   90.00
_cell.angle_beta   90.00
_cell.angle_gamma   90.00
#
_symmetry.space_group_name_H-M   'P 1'
#
loop_
_entity.id
_entity.type
_entity.pdbx_description
1 polymer ?
#
loop_
_entity_poly.entity_id
_entity_poly.type
_entity_poly.pdbx_seq_one_letter_code
_entity_poly.pdbx_strand_id
1 'polypeptide(L)'
;GQINSKREPFYVAEGRTYISAYPIEDASKPGAKKAYTGDVLGGMQHGVVALYQKCVHLGCRVPWCKSSQWFECPCHGSKYSRVGEKKGGPAPRGLDRFAVYISGQDVTIDTGLIELGPPIGTDTTGQGAEGPPCVG
;
A
#
# COMPACT_ATOMS: atom_id res chain seq x y z
N GLY A 1 3.47 -15.56 -6.64
CA GLY A 1 4.34 -15.31 -5.46
C GLY A 1 3.47 -15.18 -4.22
N GLN A 2 4.05 -15.15 -3.02
CA GLN A 2 3.31 -15.13 -1.75
C GLN A 2 3.87 -14.07 -0.80
N ILE A 3 3.00 -13.50 0.04
CA ILE A 3 3.39 -12.68 1.19
C ILE A 3 3.97 -13.62 2.25
N ASN A 4 5.16 -13.31 2.78
CA ASN A 4 5.81 -14.17 3.76
C ASN A 4 5.26 -13.95 5.19
N SER A 5 5.67 -14.79 6.15
CA SER A 5 5.26 -14.67 7.56
C SER A 5 5.68 -13.36 8.23
N LYS A 6 6.66 -12.64 7.65
CA LYS A 6 7.09 -11.30 8.08
C LYS A 6 6.23 -10.18 7.46
N ARG A 7 5.17 -10.56 6.72
CA ARG A 7 4.23 -9.66 6.03
C ARG A 7 4.94 -8.71 5.04
N GLU A 8 6.09 -9.11 4.51
CA GLU A 8 6.79 -8.34 3.47
C GLU A 8 5.97 -8.36 2.17
N PRO A 9 5.87 -7.23 1.46
CA PRO A 9 5.11 -7.16 0.22
C PRO A 9 5.75 -7.97 -0.89
N PHE A 10 4.92 -8.56 -1.75
CA PHE A 10 5.36 -9.24 -2.96
C PHE A 10 5.32 -8.26 -4.16
N TYR A 11 6.43 -8.11 -4.89
CA TYR A 11 6.47 -7.25 -6.07
C TYR A 11 6.07 -8.00 -7.34
N VAL A 12 5.17 -7.41 -8.13
CA VAL A 12 4.73 -7.88 -9.45
C VAL A 12 5.25 -6.88 -10.49
N ALA A 13 6.25 -7.30 -11.27
CA ALA A 13 6.98 -6.41 -12.17
C ALA A 13 6.14 -5.93 -13.34
N GLU A 14 5.29 -6.81 -13.88
CA GLU A 14 4.41 -6.57 -15.03
C GLU A 14 3.43 -5.41 -14.75
N GLY A 15 2.90 -5.36 -13.53
CA GLY A 15 1.99 -4.29 -13.08
C GLY A 15 2.69 -3.14 -12.35
N ARG A 16 4.02 -3.20 -12.14
CA ARG A 16 4.78 -2.28 -11.27
C ARG A 16 4.08 -2.08 -9.93
N THR A 17 3.60 -3.17 -9.34
CA THR A 17 2.72 -3.14 -8.16
C THR A 17 3.27 -4.01 -7.05
N TYR A 18 3.01 -3.63 -5.80
CA TYR A 18 3.23 -4.47 -4.64
C TYR A 18 1.91 -5.05 -4.17
N ILE A 19 1.87 -6.35 -3.89
CA ILE A 19 0.80 -6.96 -3.10
C ILE A 19 1.26 -6.93 -1.64
N SER A 20 0.61 -6.08 -0.85
CA SER A 20 0.81 -5.95 0.60
C SER A 20 -0.32 -6.64 1.35
N ALA A 21 -0.03 -7.17 2.55
CA ALA A 21 -1.05 -7.62 3.47
C ALA A 21 -1.83 -6.42 4.02
N TYR A 22 -3.15 -6.57 4.12
CA TYR A 22 -4.05 -5.64 4.79
C TYR A 22 -4.81 -6.41 5.88
N PRO A 23 -4.87 -5.95 7.15
CA PRO A 23 -5.62 -6.66 8.19
C PRO A 23 -7.13 -6.65 7.90
N ILE A 24 -7.75 -7.82 7.76
CA ILE A 24 -9.17 -7.96 7.37
C ILE A 24 -10.09 -7.31 8.41
N GLU A 25 -9.71 -7.39 9.69
CA GLU A 25 -10.41 -6.74 10.79
C GLU A 25 -10.44 -5.20 10.64
N ASP A 26 -9.38 -4.61 10.08
CA ASP A 26 -9.30 -3.18 9.83
C ASP A 26 -10.15 -2.78 8.63
N ALA A 27 -10.33 -3.66 7.64
CA ALA A 27 -11.09 -3.38 6.42
C ALA A 27 -12.58 -3.19 6.74
N SER A 28 -13.04 -3.80 7.84
CA SER A 28 -14.41 -3.67 8.30
C SER A 28 -14.69 -2.37 9.08
N LYS A 29 -13.64 -1.67 9.55
CA LYS A 29 -13.77 -0.47 10.38
C LYS A 29 -14.27 0.74 9.57
N PRO A 30 -15.01 1.67 10.20
CA PRO A 30 -15.51 2.87 9.53
C PRO A 30 -14.41 3.72 8.87
N GLY A 31 -13.22 3.77 9.48
CA GLY A 31 -12.06 4.49 8.93
C GLY A 31 -11.64 3.94 7.56
N ALA A 32 -11.54 2.62 7.41
CA ALA A 32 -11.20 1.98 6.14
C ALA A 32 -12.30 2.17 5.09
N LYS A 33 -13.56 1.97 5.46
CA LYS A 33 -14.72 2.17 4.56
C LYS A 33 -14.90 3.63 4.11
N LYS A 34 -14.35 4.59 4.88
CA LYS A 34 -14.30 6.00 4.50
C LYS A 34 -13.11 6.31 3.59
N ALA A 35 -11.97 5.63 3.80
CA ALA A 35 -10.73 5.89 3.07
C ALA A 35 -10.67 5.17 1.71
N TYR A 36 -11.31 4.01 1.59
CA TYR A 36 -11.20 3.10 0.46
C TYR A 36 -12.58 2.65 -0.02
N THR A 37 -12.71 2.39 -1.32
CA THR A 37 -14.00 2.05 -1.93
C THR A 37 -13.88 0.92 -2.95
N GLY A 38 -15.04 0.43 -3.42
CA GLY A 38 -15.14 -0.47 -4.56
C GLY A 38 -14.23 -1.71 -4.44
N ASP A 39 -13.59 -2.05 -5.56
CA ASP A 39 -12.75 -3.24 -5.68
C ASP A 39 -11.43 -3.15 -4.90
N VAL A 40 -10.96 -1.95 -4.58
CA VAL A 40 -9.79 -1.78 -3.69
C VAL A 40 -10.15 -2.21 -2.26
N LEU A 41 -11.29 -1.75 -1.75
CA LEU A 41 -11.80 -2.22 -0.46
C LEU A 41 -12.12 -3.72 -0.50
N GLY A 42 -12.63 -4.22 -1.64
CA GLY A 42 -12.86 -5.65 -1.87
C GLY A 42 -11.59 -6.48 -1.66
N GLY A 43 -10.46 -6.07 -2.24
CA GLY A 43 -9.16 -6.70 -2.00
C GLY A 43 -8.77 -6.70 -0.51
N MET A 44 -8.95 -5.55 0.16
CA MET A 44 -8.60 -5.39 1.59
C MET A 44 -9.45 -6.29 2.50
N GLN A 45 -10.72 -6.48 2.17
CA GLN A 45 -11.61 -7.41 2.87
C GLN A 45 -11.18 -8.87 2.71
N HIS A 46 -10.39 -9.19 1.68
CA HIS A 46 -9.74 -10.49 1.52
C HIS A 46 -8.26 -10.49 1.98
N GLY A 47 -7.82 -9.41 2.63
CA GLY A 47 -6.54 -9.37 3.33
C GLY A 47 -5.37 -8.81 2.52
N VAL A 48 -5.61 -8.21 1.36
CA VAL A 48 -4.55 -7.69 0.50
C VAL A 48 -4.84 -6.30 -0.07
N VAL A 49 -3.80 -5.57 -0.40
CA VAL A 49 -3.89 -4.33 -1.17
C VAL A 49 -2.81 -4.31 -2.25
N ALA A 50 -3.18 -3.90 -3.46
CA ALA A 50 -2.24 -3.72 -4.57
C ALA A 50 -1.80 -2.25 -4.63
N LEU A 51 -0.54 -1.97 -4.31
CA LEU A 51 0.04 -0.63 -4.24
C LEU A 51 0.88 -0.34 -5.48
N TYR A 52 0.54 0.72 -6.21
CA TYR A 52 1.34 1.14 -7.36
C TYR A 52 2.71 1.65 -6.87
N GLN A 53 3.80 1.05 -7.38
CA GLN A 53 5.18 1.49 -7.13
C GLN A 53 5.51 2.79 -7.88
N LYS A 54 4.76 3.85 -7.58
CA LYS A 54 4.95 5.18 -8.13
C LYS A 54 4.70 6.21 -7.05
N CYS A 55 5.75 6.95 -6.70
CA CYS A 55 5.65 8.02 -5.73
C CYS A 55 4.70 9.09 -6.25
N VAL A 56 3.70 9.44 -5.46
CA VAL A 56 2.67 10.42 -5.84
C VAL A 56 3.16 11.87 -5.74
N HIS A 57 4.44 12.07 -5.37
CA HIS A 57 5.13 13.35 -5.51
C HIS A 57 5.47 13.61 -6.99
N LEU A 58 6.50 12.94 -7.53
CA LEU A 58 7.01 13.17 -8.90
C LEU A 58 7.24 11.87 -9.69
N GLY A 59 6.69 10.75 -9.24
CA GLY A 59 6.66 9.51 -10.04
C GLY A 59 7.86 8.57 -9.90
N CYS A 60 8.83 8.84 -9.02
CA CYS A 60 9.92 7.90 -8.71
C CYS A 60 9.40 6.54 -8.23
N ARG A 61 10.22 5.48 -8.37
CA ARG A 61 9.96 4.19 -7.72
C ARG A 61 10.02 4.33 -6.19
N VAL A 62 9.20 3.55 -5.49
CA VAL A 62 9.12 3.54 -4.03
C VAL A 62 9.47 2.14 -3.49
N PRO A 63 10.72 1.88 -3.10
CA PRO A 63 11.13 0.59 -2.54
C PRO A 63 10.53 0.32 -1.15
N TRP A 64 10.45 -0.97 -0.80
CA TRP A 64 10.15 -1.44 0.55
C TRP A 64 11.39 -1.38 1.45
N CYS A 65 11.26 -0.74 2.61
CA CYS A 65 12.28 -0.75 3.65
C CYS A 65 12.02 -1.86 4.66
N LYS A 66 12.90 -2.86 4.70
CA LYS A 66 12.79 -4.00 5.64
C LYS A 66 12.94 -3.60 7.11
N SER A 67 13.64 -2.50 7.38
CA SER A 67 13.88 -2.04 8.75
C SER A 67 12.62 -1.38 9.34
N SER A 68 12.13 -0.31 8.71
CA SER A 68 10.93 0.40 9.15
C SER A 68 9.62 -0.32 8.84
N GLN A 69 9.66 -1.29 7.93
CA GLN A 69 8.48 -1.95 7.35
C GLN A 69 7.53 -0.95 6.67
N TRP A 70 8.11 0.07 6.03
CA TRP A 70 7.44 1.10 5.26
C TRP A 70 7.95 1.14 3.82
N PHE A 71 7.18 1.77 2.94
CA PHE A 71 7.65 2.14 1.60
C PHE A 71 8.30 3.53 1.66
N GLU A 72 9.52 3.64 1.17
CA GLU A 72 10.31 4.86 1.32
C GLU A 72 10.90 5.31 -0.01
N CYS A 73 10.50 6.49 -0.47
CA CYS A 73 10.96 7.06 -1.73
C CYS A 73 12.33 7.74 -1.53
N PRO A 74 13.41 7.26 -2.17
CA PRO A 74 14.75 7.81 -2.00
C PRO A 74 14.95 9.20 -2.63
N CYS A 75 14.05 9.63 -3.53
CA CYS A 75 14.22 10.89 -4.26
C CYS A 75 14.10 12.12 -3.35
N HIS A 76 13.06 12.15 -2.49
CA HIS A 76 12.74 13.32 -1.65
C HIS A 76 12.17 12.92 -0.28
N GLY A 77 12.39 11.67 0.15
CA GLY A 77 12.05 11.22 1.50
C GLY A 77 10.55 11.05 1.79
N SER A 78 9.69 10.88 0.77
CA SER A 78 8.28 10.50 1.01
C SER A 78 8.21 9.09 1.58
N LYS A 79 7.49 8.92 2.68
CA LYS A 79 7.37 7.66 3.42
C LYS A 79 5.91 7.24 3.50
N TYR A 80 5.62 5.95 3.34
CA TYR A 80 4.27 5.39 3.36
C TYR A 80 4.23 4.12 4.20
N SER A 81 3.14 3.89 4.93
CA SER A 81 2.94 2.69 5.74
C SER A 81 2.96 1.41 4.91
N ARG A 82 2.92 0.25 5.57
CA ARG A 82 2.78 -1.07 4.91
C ARG A 82 1.58 -1.17 3.95
N VAL A 83 0.55 -0.36 4.17
CA VAL A 83 -0.67 -0.29 3.35
C VAL A 83 -0.72 0.95 2.44
N GLY A 84 0.42 1.64 2.29
CA GLY A 84 0.58 2.75 1.36
C GLY A 84 0.01 4.09 1.82
N GLU A 85 -0.32 4.24 3.11
CA GLU A 85 -0.80 5.53 3.65
C GLU A 85 0.38 6.46 3.92
N LYS A 86 0.24 7.75 3.63
CA LYS A 86 1.34 8.71 3.80
C LYS A 86 1.74 8.83 5.28
N LYS A 87 3.04 8.68 5.56
CA LYS A 87 3.64 8.88 6.88
C LYS A 87 4.67 10.02 6.92
N GLY A 88 5.27 10.40 5.80
CA GLY A 88 6.28 11.47 5.78
C GLY A 88 6.61 12.03 4.40
N GLY A 89 7.38 13.12 4.35
CA GLY A 89 7.87 13.77 3.14
C GLY A 89 6.82 14.54 2.31
N PRO A 90 7.20 14.97 1.09
CA PRO A 90 6.46 15.98 0.31
C PRO A 90 5.29 15.46 -0.52
N ALA A 91 5.13 14.14 -0.72
CA ALA A 91 4.00 13.58 -1.46
C ALA A 91 2.65 14.08 -0.87
N PRO A 92 1.66 14.51 -1.65
CA PRO A 92 0.46 15.16 -1.07
C PRO A 92 -0.54 14.19 -0.41
N ARG A 93 -0.40 12.88 -0.62
CA ARG A 93 -1.35 11.84 -0.22
C ARG A 93 -0.67 10.46 -0.17
N GLY A 94 -1.40 9.40 0.16
CA GLY A 94 -0.91 8.02 0.10
C GLY A 94 -0.62 7.54 -1.33
N LEU A 95 -0.01 6.35 -1.46
CA LEU A 95 0.23 5.68 -2.74
C LEU A 95 -1.08 5.32 -3.43
N ASP A 96 -1.07 5.33 -4.77
CA ASP A 96 -2.18 4.85 -5.59
C ASP A 96 -2.34 3.33 -5.48
N ARG A 97 -3.58 2.86 -5.68
CA ARG A 97 -3.96 1.45 -5.60
C ARG A 97 -4.58 0.98 -6.89
N PHE A 98 -4.46 -0.32 -7.14
CA PHE A 98 -5.18 -1.00 -8.21
C PHE A 98 -6.34 -1.83 -7.64
N ALA A 99 -7.40 -1.99 -8.42
CA ALA A 99 -8.47 -2.94 -8.09
C ALA A 99 -7.92 -4.38 -7.99
N VAL A 100 -8.43 -5.14 -7.04
CA VAL A 100 -8.02 -6.52 -6.79
C VAL A 100 -9.25 -7.44 -6.76
N TYR A 101 -9.20 -8.50 -7.55
CA TYR A 101 -10.21 -9.55 -7.57
C TYR A 101 -9.60 -10.86 -7.10
N ILE A 102 -10.28 -11.54 -6.19
CA ILE A 102 -9.83 -12.81 -5.62
C ILE A 102 -10.82 -13.91 -5.99
N SER A 103 -10.32 -15.00 -6.55
CA SER A 103 -11.09 -16.20 -6.86
C SER A 103 -10.32 -17.43 -6.40
N GLY A 104 -10.74 -18.02 -5.28
CA GLY A 104 -9.99 -19.10 -4.62
C GLY A 104 -8.59 -18.63 -4.19
N GLN A 105 -7.56 -19.19 -4.82
CA GLN A 105 -6.15 -18.84 -4.56
C GLN A 105 -5.59 -17.83 -5.56
N ASP A 106 -6.35 -17.51 -6.61
CA ASP A 106 -5.90 -16.61 -7.66
C ASP A 106 -6.21 -15.16 -7.28
N VAL A 107 -5.20 -14.29 -7.48
CA VAL A 107 -5.30 -12.85 -7.28
C VAL A 107 -5.11 -12.18 -8.63
N THR A 108 -6.14 -11.48 -9.10
CA THR A 108 -6.08 -10.66 -10.31
C THR A 108 -5.98 -9.19 -9.91
N ILE A 109 -5.04 -8.47 -10.52
CA ILE A 109 -4.87 -7.02 -10.33
C ILE A 109 -5.24 -6.33 -11.63
N ASP A 110 -6.23 -5.45 -11.60
CA ASP A 110 -6.61 -4.65 -12.77
C ASP A 110 -5.82 -3.33 -12.77
N THR A 111 -4.78 -3.28 -13.62
CA THR A 111 -3.93 -2.10 -13.76
C THR A 111 -4.58 -0.94 -14.53
N GLY A 112 -5.75 -1.16 -15.14
CA GLY A 112 -6.57 -0.14 -15.77
C GLY A 112 -7.46 0.63 -14.78
N LEU A 113 -7.70 0.08 -13.59
CA LEU A 113 -8.52 0.68 -12.54
C LEU A 113 -7.64 1.17 -11.38
N ILE A 114 -7.35 2.46 -11.38
CA ILE A 114 -6.54 3.13 -10.36
C ILE A 114 -7.43 3.90 -9.37
N GLU A 115 -7.35 3.55 -8.09
CA GLU A 115 -7.86 4.38 -6.99
C GLU A 115 -6.73 5.29 -6.49
N LEU A 116 -6.97 6.60 -6.46
CA LEU A 116 -5.98 7.53 -5.91
C LEU A 116 -5.77 7.28 -4.43
N GLY A 117 -4.53 7.41 -3.98
CA GLY A 117 -4.20 7.20 -2.58
C GLY A 117 -4.94 8.13 -1.60
N PRO A 118 -5.20 7.67 -0.36
CA PRO A 118 -6.03 8.37 0.59
C PRO A 118 -5.36 9.68 1.04
N PRO A 119 -6.17 10.65 1.53
CA PRO A 119 -5.66 11.95 1.96
C PRO A 119 -4.62 11.83 3.09
N ILE A 120 -3.86 12.90 3.30
CA ILE A 120 -2.96 13.00 4.45
C ILE A 120 -3.73 12.84 5.76
N GLY A 121 -3.13 12.12 6.71
CA GLY A 121 -3.75 11.83 8.02
C GLY A 121 -4.59 10.55 8.05
N THR A 122 -4.80 9.86 6.93
CA THR A 122 -5.37 8.52 6.94
C THR A 122 -4.42 7.53 7.62
N ASP A 123 -4.96 6.78 8.59
CA ASP A 123 -4.24 5.75 9.33
C ASP A 123 -5.20 4.62 9.74
N THR A 124 -5.54 3.74 8.81
CA THR A 124 -6.58 2.73 9.03
C THR A 124 -6.10 1.53 9.83
N THR A 125 -4.79 1.33 9.90
CA THR A 125 -4.15 0.18 10.57
C THR A 125 -3.40 0.58 11.84
N GLY A 126 -3.11 1.88 12.03
CA GLY A 126 -2.29 2.35 13.15
C GLY A 126 -0.83 1.88 13.08
N GLN A 127 -0.37 1.37 11.94
CA GLN A 127 0.97 0.81 11.81
C GLN A 127 2.03 1.93 11.84
N GLY A 128 2.74 1.99 12.97
CA GLY A 128 3.97 2.78 13.13
C GLY A 128 5.18 2.13 12.46
N ALA A 129 6.29 2.87 12.35
CA ALA A 129 7.54 2.31 11.87
C ALA A 129 8.08 1.29 12.88
N GLU A 130 8.49 0.12 12.42
CA GLU A 130 8.99 -0.97 13.27
C GLU A 130 10.50 -0.88 13.55
N GLY A 131 11.20 -0.02 12.81
CA GLY A 131 12.63 0.19 12.89
C GLY A 131 13.05 1.49 12.21
N PRO A 132 14.36 1.81 12.18
CA PRO A 132 14.84 3.02 11.55
C PRO A 132 14.52 3.05 10.04
N PRO A 133 14.28 4.24 9.46
CA PRO A 133 14.03 4.36 8.04
C PRO A 133 15.28 3.99 7.23
N CYS A 134 15.07 3.46 6.02
CA CYS A 134 16.13 3.18 5.06
C CYS A 134 16.56 4.45 4.32
N VAL A 135 15.71 5.48 4.30
CA VAL A 135 15.93 6.77 3.65
C VAL A 135 15.85 7.89 4.68
N GLY A 136 16.88 8.75 4.66
CA GLY A 136 16.96 9.99 5.47
C GLY A 136 15.72 10.86 5.37
#